data_AF-A0A7X5TUY4-F1
#
_entry.id   AF-A0A7X5TUY4-F1
#
_cell.length_a   1.000
_cell.length_b   1.000
_cell.length_c   1.000
_cell.angle_alpha   90.00
_cell.angle_beta   90.00
_cell.angle_gamma   90.00
#
_symmetry.space_group_name_H-M   'P 1'
#
loop_
_entity.id
_entity.type
_entity.pdbx_description
1 polymer ?
#
loop_
_entity_poly.entity_id
_entity_poly.type
_entity_poly.pdbx_seq_one_letter_code
_entity_poly.pdbx_strand_id
1 'polypeptide(L)'
;MPAVSSLTPLAVASLALLAERPMHPYEMYQLLIQRSQDQLVKVRPGSLYHTVDRLVQADFVRAVGTEREGNRPERTTYEITVEGRGALSERIAGMLGTPHHEFPQFPVAIGEAHVLDRETVLKLLGSRLEQRQSDLSSVEEQIERLEQRGLARRYWLSAEYVRATMLAEVAWLQNILGEIERGDLPWESAALQHPQRSTKDNE
;
A
#
# COMPACT_ATOMS: atom_id res chain seq x y z
N MET A 1 -25.25 -16.60 -1.42
CA MET A 1 -24.37 -16.56 -2.61
C MET A 1 -22.96 -16.85 -2.12
N PRO A 2 -22.24 -17.84 -2.68
CA PRO A 2 -20.90 -18.13 -2.20
C PRO A 2 -20.03 -16.92 -2.49
N ALA A 3 -19.31 -16.43 -1.47
CA ALA A 3 -18.41 -15.31 -1.62
C ALA A 3 -17.38 -15.64 -2.69
N VAL A 4 -17.39 -14.89 -3.79
CA VAL A 4 -16.23 -14.81 -4.68
C VAL A 4 -15.04 -14.54 -3.76
N SER A 5 -14.09 -15.47 -3.70
CA SER A 5 -12.83 -15.30 -2.95
C SER A 5 -12.30 -13.91 -3.30
N SER A 6 -12.40 -12.95 -2.37
CA SER A 6 -12.19 -11.54 -2.67
C SER A 6 -10.84 -11.36 -3.33
N LEU A 7 -10.82 -10.89 -4.58
CA LEU A 7 -9.59 -10.63 -5.30
C LEU A 7 -8.68 -9.74 -4.43
N THR A 8 -7.49 -10.25 -4.13
CA THR A 8 -6.48 -9.49 -3.38
C THR A 8 -6.01 -8.31 -4.21
N PRO A 9 -5.41 -7.27 -3.61
CA PRO A 9 -4.85 -6.15 -4.39
C PRO A 9 -3.86 -6.60 -5.48
N LEU A 10 -3.06 -7.65 -5.21
CA LEU A 10 -2.14 -8.23 -6.20
C LEU A 10 -2.88 -8.97 -7.32
N ALA A 11 -4.01 -9.63 -7.02
CA ALA A 11 -4.84 -10.25 -8.04
C ALA A 11 -5.50 -9.19 -8.94
N VAL A 12 -5.99 -8.08 -8.35
CA VAL A 12 -6.53 -6.93 -9.09
C VAL A 12 -5.47 -6.33 -10.01
N ALA A 13 -4.26 -6.07 -9.51
CA ALA A 13 -3.16 -5.53 -10.31
C ALA A 13 -2.76 -6.48 -11.45
N SER A 14 -2.68 -7.78 -11.18
CA SER A 14 -2.38 -8.81 -12.19
C SER A 14 -3.44 -8.85 -13.30
N LEU A 15 -4.72 -8.88 -12.93
CA LEU A 15 -5.83 -8.86 -13.89
C LEU A 15 -5.87 -7.56 -14.70
N ALA A 16 -5.58 -6.42 -14.07
CA ALA A 16 -5.50 -5.13 -14.78
C ALA A 16 -4.42 -5.12 -15.86
N LEU A 17 -3.22 -5.68 -15.57
CA LEU A 17 -2.18 -5.83 -16.58
C LEU A 17 -2.60 -6.78 -17.71
N LEU A 18 -3.21 -7.92 -17.37
CA LEU A 18 -3.72 -8.87 -18.35
C LEU A 18 -4.89 -8.31 -19.19
N ALA A 19 -5.62 -7.33 -18.67
CA ALA A 19 -6.63 -6.61 -19.41
C ALA A 19 -6.04 -5.68 -20.49
N GLU A 20 -4.79 -5.23 -20.32
CA GLU A 20 -4.04 -4.47 -21.33
C GLU A 20 -3.57 -5.38 -22.47
N ARG A 21 -2.96 -6.53 -22.13
CA ARG A 21 -2.49 -7.55 -23.10
C ARG A 21 -2.10 -8.85 -22.41
N PRO A 22 -1.98 -9.97 -23.16
CA PRO A 22 -1.39 -11.19 -22.64
C PRO A 22 0.06 -10.97 -22.16
N MET A 23 0.42 -11.56 -21.02
CA MET A 23 1.75 -11.43 -20.42
C MET A 23 2.17 -12.71 -19.68
N HIS A 24 3.47 -12.93 -19.57
CA HIS A 24 4.04 -13.90 -18.62
C HIS A 24 4.16 -13.27 -17.21
N PRO A 25 4.04 -14.02 -16.10
CA PRO A 25 4.09 -13.42 -14.75
C PRO A 25 5.39 -12.66 -14.45
N TYR A 26 6.54 -13.11 -14.95
CA TYR A 26 7.78 -12.34 -14.83
C TYR A 26 7.70 -10.95 -15.50
N GLU A 27 7.01 -10.86 -16.64
CA GLU A 27 6.82 -9.59 -17.33
C GLU A 27 5.88 -8.67 -16.57
N MET A 28 4.80 -9.24 -16.01
CA MET A 28 3.92 -8.51 -15.10
C MET A 28 4.71 -7.95 -13.91
N TYR A 29 5.57 -8.75 -13.29
CA TYR A 29 6.44 -8.31 -12.20
C TYR A 29 7.29 -7.11 -12.61
N GLN A 30 8.04 -7.23 -13.72
CA GLN A 30 8.90 -6.15 -14.21
C GLN A 30 8.10 -4.88 -14.49
N LEU A 31 6.91 -5.00 -15.08
CA LEU A 31 6.06 -3.87 -15.40
C LEU A 31 5.45 -3.20 -14.16
N LEU A 32 5.07 -3.98 -13.14
CA LEU A 32 4.60 -3.45 -11.85
C LEU A 32 5.70 -2.62 -11.17
N ILE A 33 6.93 -3.12 -11.13
CA ILE A 33 8.08 -2.38 -10.55
C ILE A 33 8.40 -1.15 -11.40
N GLN A 34 8.41 -1.27 -12.72
CA GLN A 34 8.69 -0.15 -13.64
C GLN A 34 7.68 0.99 -13.49
N ARG A 35 6.41 0.65 -13.20
CA ARG A 35 5.33 1.62 -12.97
C ARG A 35 5.20 2.05 -11.50
N SER A 36 6.14 1.66 -10.64
CA SER A 36 6.14 1.94 -9.21
C SER A 36 4.85 1.50 -8.49
N GLN A 37 4.19 0.46 -8.99
CA GLN A 37 2.98 -0.10 -8.37
C GLN A 37 3.29 -0.89 -7.09
N ASP A 38 4.56 -1.18 -6.82
CA ASP A 38 5.03 -1.70 -5.54
C ASP A 38 4.80 -0.75 -4.36
N GLN A 39 4.55 0.53 -4.63
CA GLN A 39 4.06 1.50 -3.64
C GLN A 39 2.58 1.27 -3.27
N LEU A 40 1.78 0.70 -4.18
CA LEU A 40 0.34 0.49 -4.00
C LEU A 40 0.01 -0.93 -3.53
N VAL A 41 0.79 -1.91 -4.00
CA VAL A 41 0.58 -3.32 -3.71
C VAL A 41 1.92 -3.97 -3.44
N LYS A 42 2.01 -4.76 -2.37
CA LYS A 42 3.21 -5.54 -2.10
C LYS A 42 3.43 -6.61 -3.18
N VAL A 43 4.42 -6.39 -4.05
CA VAL A 43 4.77 -7.33 -5.12
C VAL A 43 6.00 -8.15 -4.73
N ARG A 44 5.87 -9.47 -4.76
CA ARG A 44 7.01 -10.41 -4.68
C ARG A 44 6.89 -11.40 -5.84
N PRO A 45 8.00 -11.79 -6.49
CA PRO A 45 7.94 -12.71 -7.64
C PRO A 45 7.13 -13.97 -7.34
N GLY A 46 7.48 -14.72 -6.28
CA GLY A 46 6.77 -15.94 -5.91
C GLY A 46 5.28 -15.72 -5.58
N SER A 47 4.94 -14.62 -4.90
CA SER A 47 3.56 -14.25 -4.63
C SER A 47 2.77 -13.94 -5.90
N LEU A 48 3.41 -13.36 -6.91
CA LEU A 48 2.79 -13.07 -8.19
C LEU A 48 2.50 -14.34 -8.98
N TYR A 49 3.46 -15.28 -9.09
CA TYR A 49 3.22 -16.58 -9.72
C TYR A 49 2.06 -17.31 -9.05
N HIS A 50 2.09 -17.44 -7.72
CA HIS A 50 0.97 -18.06 -6.98
C HIS A 50 -0.36 -17.32 -7.18
N THR A 51 -0.34 -16.00 -7.33
CA THR A 51 -1.56 -15.23 -7.61
C THR A 51 -2.10 -15.58 -8.99
N VAL A 52 -1.25 -15.64 -10.02
CA VAL A 52 -1.65 -16.03 -11.37
C VAL A 52 -2.19 -17.46 -11.40
N ASP A 53 -1.54 -18.40 -10.71
CA ASP A 53 -2.03 -19.78 -10.60
C ASP A 53 -3.44 -19.83 -10.01
N ARG A 54 -3.71 -19.06 -8.94
CA ARG A 54 -5.04 -18.97 -8.34
C ARG A 54 -6.07 -18.34 -9.27
N LEU A 55 -5.68 -17.37 -10.08
CA LEU A 55 -6.55 -16.77 -11.09
C LEU A 55 -6.90 -17.75 -12.20
N VAL A 56 -5.96 -18.64 -12.57
CA VAL A 56 -6.22 -19.75 -13.50
C VAL A 56 -7.18 -20.77 -12.90
N GLN A 57 -6.97 -21.18 -11.65
CA GLN A 57 -7.89 -22.10 -10.96
C GLN A 57 -9.30 -21.53 -10.76
N ALA A 58 -9.46 -20.21 -10.85
CA ALA A 58 -10.74 -19.51 -10.77
C ALA A 58 -11.34 -19.19 -12.15
N ASP A 59 -10.75 -19.69 -13.25
CA ASP A 59 -11.15 -19.41 -14.64
C ASP A 59 -11.16 -17.91 -15.01
N PHE A 60 -10.47 -17.06 -14.24
CA PHE A 60 -10.33 -15.63 -14.54
C PHE A 60 -9.20 -15.35 -15.53
N VAL A 61 -8.28 -16.29 -15.69
CA VAL A 61 -7.12 -16.20 -16.56
C VAL A 61 -6.90 -17.56 -17.23
N ARG A 62 -6.48 -17.57 -18.50
CA ARG A 62 -6.14 -18.80 -19.23
C ARG A 62 -4.78 -18.70 -19.90
N ALA A 63 -4.11 -19.84 -20.08
CA ALA A 63 -2.88 -19.91 -20.86
C ALA A 63 -3.20 -19.82 -22.36
N VAL A 64 -2.42 -19.02 -23.09
CA VAL A 64 -2.60 -18.82 -24.56
C VAL A 64 -1.43 -19.32 -25.40
N GLY A 65 -0.31 -19.65 -24.76
CA GLY A 65 0.84 -20.23 -25.45
C GLY A 65 2.01 -20.43 -24.51
N THR A 66 2.85 -21.41 -24.82
CA THR A 66 4.14 -21.65 -24.20
C THR A 66 5.22 -21.37 -25.24
N GLU A 67 5.94 -20.26 -25.09
CA GLU A 67 7.11 -20.00 -25.91
C GLU A 67 8.35 -20.60 -25.23
N ARG A 68 9.14 -21.37 -25.99
CA ARG A 68 10.43 -21.89 -25.55
C ARG A 68 11.53 -21.22 -26.37
N GLU A 69 12.21 -20.26 -25.76
CA GLU A 69 13.35 -19.59 -26.36
C GLU A 69 14.64 -20.36 -26.00
N GLY A 70 15.03 -21.30 -26.87
CA GLY A 70 16.27 -22.09 -26.71
C GLY A 70 16.25 -23.03 -25.51
N ASN A 71 17.30 -23.00 -24.68
CA ASN A 71 17.48 -23.88 -23.52
C ASN A 71 16.89 -23.30 -22.21
N ARG A 72 16.09 -22.23 -22.29
CA ARG A 72 15.41 -21.63 -21.13
C ARG A 72 14.14 -22.40 -20.76
N PRO A 73 13.67 -22.29 -19.50
CA PRO A 73 12.38 -22.84 -19.08
C PRO A 73 11.24 -22.33 -19.98
N GLU A 74 10.21 -23.17 -20.17
CA GLU A 74 9.01 -22.77 -20.90
C GLU A 74 8.37 -21.54 -20.27
N ARG A 75 8.01 -20.57 -21.12
CA ARG A 75 7.42 -19.30 -20.70
C ARG A 75 5.95 -19.30 -21.08
N THR A 76 5.08 -19.59 -20.11
CA THR A 76 3.62 -19.59 -20.32
C THR A 76 3.05 -18.19 -20.29
N THR A 77 2.51 -17.74 -21.42
CA THR A 77 1.79 -16.47 -21.52
C THR A 77 0.33 -16.69 -21.14
N TYR A 78 -0.20 -15.77 -20.35
CA TYR A 78 -1.56 -15.80 -19.85
C TYR A 78 -2.37 -14.63 -20.41
N GLU A 79 -3.69 -14.82 -20.55
CA GLU A 79 -4.63 -13.75 -20.87
C GLU A 79 -5.86 -13.80 -19.94
N ILE A 80 -6.49 -12.64 -19.74
CA ILE A 80 -7.72 -12.53 -18.95
C ILE A 80 -8.94 -13.06 -19.71
N THR A 81 -9.83 -13.79 -19.03
CA THR A 81 -11.10 -14.29 -19.58
C THR A 81 -12.22 -13.24 -19.48
N VAL A 82 -13.41 -13.55 -20.01
CA VAL A 82 -14.60 -12.68 -19.87
C VAL A 82 -15.01 -12.60 -18.39
N GLU A 83 -14.98 -13.73 -17.70
CA GLU A 83 -15.27 -13.89 -16.28
C GLU A 83 -14.26 -13.09 -15.44
N GLY A 84 -12.97 -13.15 -15.79
CA GLY A 84 -11.91 -12.37 -15.15
C GLY A 84 -12.10 -10.86 -15.30
N ARG A 85 -12.55 -10.39 -16.48
CA ARG A 85 -12.89 -8.97 -16.70
C ARG A 85 -14.07 -8.53 -15.85
N GLY A 86 -15.11 -9.37 -15.75
CA GLY A 86 -16.26 -9.14 -14.88
C GLY A 86 -15.84 -9.01 -13.41
N ALA A 87 -15.08 -9.97 -12.91
CA ALA A 87 -14.59 -9.99 -11.54
C ALA A 87 -13.67 -8.80 -11.21
N LEU A 88 -12.80 -8.40 -12.15
CA LEU A 88 -11.96 -7.21 -12.00
C LEU A 88 -12.81 -5.94 -11.85
N SER A 89 -13.79 -5.75 -12.74
CA SER A 89 -14.68 -4.59 -12.74
C SER A 89 -15.47 -4.49 -11.43
N GLU A 90 -16.11 -5.59 -11.03
CA GLU A 90 -16.88 -5.68 -9.78
C GLU A 90 -16.00 -5.36 -8.57
N ARG A 91 -14.77 -5.91 -8.54
CA ARG A 91 -13.85 -5.67 -7.44
C ARG A 91 -13.42 -4.22 -7.33
N ILE A 92 -13.05 -3.59 -8.46
CA ILE A 92 -12.65 -2.18 -8.48
C ILE A 92 -13.82 -1.29 -8.05
N ALA A 93 -15.03 -1.55 -8.55
CA ALA A 93 -16.22 -0.82 -8.14
C ALA A 93 -16.48 -0.94 -6.63
N GLY A 94 -16.33 -2.14 -6.06
CA GLY A 94 -16.43 -2.36 -4.61
C GLY A 94 -15.38 -1.59 -3.82
N MET A 95 -14.11 -1.63 -4.25
CA MET A 95 -13.01 -0.92 -3.59
C MET A 95 -13.18 0.61 -3.64
N LEU A 96 -13.74 1.15 -4.74
CA LEU A 96 -14.01 2.58 -4.87
C LEU A 96 -15.27 3.03 -4.11
N GLY A 97 -16.33 2.22 -4.16
CA GLY A 97 -17.63 2.59 -3.63
C GLY A 97 -17.80 2.32 -2.13
N THR A 98 -17.01 1.41 -1.55
CA THR A 98 -17.12 1.04 -0.14
C THR A 98 -15.78 1.21 0.56
N PRO A 99 -15.64 2.19 1.48
CA PRO A 99 -14.46 2.31 2.31
C PRO A 99 -14.28 1.04 3.15
N HIS A 100 -13.09 0.45 3.09
CA HIS A 100 -12.69 -0.62 3.98
C HIS A 100 -11.88 -0.05 5.14
N HIS A 101 -12.12 -0.54 6.35
CA HIS A 101 -11.30 -0.20 7.51
C HIS A 101 -9.92 -0.86 7.34
N GLU A 102 -8.93 -0.05 7.00
CA GLU A 102 -7.53 -0.45 7.06
C GLU A 102 -7.03 -0.36 8.50
N PHE A 103 -6.12 -1.26 8.89
CA PHE A 103 -5.50 -1.27 10.21
C PHE A 103 -4.01 -0.92 10.09
N PRO A 104 -3.66 0.33 9.72
CA PRO A 104 -2.26 0.75 9.63
C PRO A 104 -1.59 0.73 11.00
N GLN A 105 -0.30 0.39 11.02
CA GLN A 105 0.46 0.29 12.27
C GLN A 105 0.78 1.66 12.91
N PHE A 106 0.92 2.70 12.10
CA PHE A 106 1.38 4.00 12.59
C PHE A 106 0.40 4.67 13.58
N PRO A 107 -0.93 4.71 13.32
CA PRO A 107 -1.88 5.20 14.33
C PRO A 107 -1.85 4.42 15.65
N VAL A 108 -1.61 3.11 15.61
CA VAL A 108 -1.42 2.30 16.83
C VAL A 108 -0.15 2.75 17.57
N ALA A 109 0.97 2.92 16.85
CA ALA A 109 2.21 3.39 17.46
C ALA A 109 2.07 4.79 18.09
N ILE A 110 1.29 5.69 17.48
CA ILE A 110 0.99 7.01 18.06
C ILE A 110 0.09 6.88 19.29
N GLY A 111 -0.96 6.06 19.24
CA GLY A 111 -1.85 5.83 20.39
C GLY A 111 -1.13 5.27 21.62
N GLU A 112 -0.12 4.43 21.38
CA GLU A 112 0.69 3.81 22.43
C GLU A 112 2.01 4.55 22.70
N ALA A 113 2.26 5.72 22.11
CA ALA A 113 3.54 6.41 22.22
C ALA A 113 3.89 6.86 23.66
N HIS A 114 2.90 6.93 24.56
CA HIS A 114 3.04 7.31 25.96
C HIS A 114 3.96 6.37 26.77
N VAL A 115 4.25 5.17 26.24
CA VAL A 115 5.19 4.22 26.85
C VAL A 115 6.67 4.62 26.64
N LEU A 116 6.94 5.59 25.77
CA LEU A 116 8.28 6.06 25.42
C LEU A 116 8.56 7.44 26.05
N ASP A 117 9.83 7.69 26.37
CA ASP A 117 10.26 9.02 26.78
C ASP A 117 10.25 10.04 25.63
N ARG A 118 10.24 11.31 26.00
CA ARG A 118 10.16 12.45 25.09
C ARG A 118 11.27 12.44 24.03
N GLU A 119 12.50 12.16 24.44
CA GLU A 119 13.66 12.19 23.54
C GLU A 119 13.54 11.09 22.48
N THR A 120 13.11 9.90 22.89
CA THR A 120 12.86 8.77 22.00
C THR A 120 11.75 9.07 21.01
N VAL A 121 10.63 9.64 21.47
CA VAL A 121 9.50 10.03 20.59
C VAL A 121 9.94 11.07 19.56
N LEU A 122 10.61 12.14 19.99
CA LEU A 122 11.12 13.18 19.08
C LEU A 122 12.06 12.60 18.04
N LYS A 123 13.00 11.75 18.45
CA LYS A 123 13.95 11.09 17.54
C LYS A 123 13.23 10.23 16.50
N LEU A 124 12.33 9.35 16.94
CA LEU A 124 11.65 8.40 16.05
C LEU A 124 10.69 9.11 15.07
N LEU A 125 9.92 10.08 15.55
CA LEU A 125 9.03 10.86 14.70
C LEU A 125 9.82 11.79 13.76
N GLY A 126 10.95 12.35 14.20
CA GLY A 126 11.86 13.14 13.37
C GLY A 126 12.43 12.32 12.22
N SER A 127 12.99 11.14 12.49
CA SER A 127 13.46 10.23 11.42
C SER A 127 12.33 9.80 10.48
N ARG A 128 11.11 9.59 11.00
CA ARG A 128 9.94 9.31 10.16
C ARG A 128 9.61 10.49 9.25
N LEU A 129 9.61 11.71 9.77
CA LEU A 129 9.33 12.93 9.01
C LEU A 129 10.32 13.08 7.84
N GLU A 130 11.62 12.92 8.10
CA GLU A 130 12.66 12.97 7.07
C GLU A 130 12.40 11.93 5.96
N GLN A 131 12.08 10.69 6.34
CA GLN A 131 11.76 9.65 5.37
C GLN A 131 10.50 9.99 4.55
N ARG A 132 9.43 10.47 5.21
CA ARG A 132 8.17 10.84 4.53
C ARG A 132 8.36 12.03 3.58
N GLN A 133 9.21 13.00 3.93
CA GLN A 133 9.56 14.11 3.03
C GLN A 133 10.32 13.61 1.79
N SER A 134 11.28 12.71 1.96
CA SER A 134 12.00 12.07 0.86
C SER A 134 11.06 11.29 -0.06
N ASP A 135 10.15 10.50 0.52
CA ASP A 135 9.16 9.73 -0.24
C ASP A 135 8.21 10.65 -1.02
N LEU A 136 7.76 11.74 -0.39
CA LEU A 136 6.92 12.76 -1.03
C LEU A 136 7.61 13.38 -2.24
N SER A 137 8.88 13.79 -2.11
CA SER A 137 9.66 14.33 -3.23
C SER A 137 9.78 13.32 -4.37
N SER A 138 9.97 12.04 -4.07
CA SER A 138 10.02 10.99 -5.11
C SER A 138 8.70 10.86 -5.88
N VAL A 139 7.56 10.95 -5.18
CA VAL A 139 6.24 10.92 -5.81
C VAL A 139 5.98 12.17 -6.66
N GLU A 140 6.41 13.35 -6.20
CA GLU A 140 6.31 14.59 -6.96
C GLU A 140 7.12 14.54 -8.26
N GLU A 141 8.37 14.08 -8.21
CA GLU A 141 9.19 13.84 -9.40
C GLU A 141 8.60 12.79 -10.35
N GLN A 142 7.89 11.78 -9.82
CA GLN A 142 7.17 10.81 -10.65
C GLN A 142 6.00 11.46 -11.38
N ILE A 143 5.19 12.27 -10.68
CA ILE A 143 4.06 12.99 -11.26
C ILE A 143 4.55 13.93 -12.37
N GLU A 144 5.58 14.75 -12.11
CA GLU A 144 6.16 15.66 -13.10
C GLU A 144 6.62 14.91 -14.37
N ARG A 145 7.28 13.76 -14.21
CA ARG A 145 7.71 12.93 -15.36
C ARG A 145 6.53 12.37 -16.15
N LEU A 146 5.42 12.04 -15.50
CA LEU A 146 4.22 11.55 -16.18
C LEU A 146 3.51 12.67 -16.95
N GLU A 147 3.48 13.87 -16.39
CA GLU A 147 2.96 15.08 -17.05
C GLU A 147 3.78 15.44 -18.28
N GLN A 148 5.12 15.46 -18.17
CA GLN A 148 6.03 15.73 -19.28
C GLN A 148 5.90 14.72 -20.44
N ARG A 149 5.51 13.48 -20.14
CA ARG A 149 5.24 12.44 -21.14
C ARG A 149 3.86 12.57 -21.79
N GLY A 150 3.03 13.52 -21.35
CA GLY A 150 1.68 13.73 -21.88
C GLY A 150 0.70 12.62 -21.53
N LEU A 151 0.95 11.85 -20.46
CA LEU A 151 0.04 10.79 -20.04
C LEU A 151 -1.23 11.40 -19.44
N ALA A 152 -2.40 11.00 -19.95
CA ALA A 152 -3.67 11.54 -19.47
C ALA A 152 -3.86 11.30 -17.96
N ARG A 153 -4.24 12.35 -17.24
CA ARG A 153 -4.39 12.40 -15.76
C ARG A 153 -5.08 11.19 -15.15
N ARG A 154 -6.14 10.70 -15.79
CA ARG A 154 -6.91 9.52 -15.32
C ARG A 154 -6.07 8.26 -15.08
N TYR A 155 -4.91 8.13 -15.75
CA TYR A 155 -4.04 6.96 -15.62
C TYR A 155 -3.08 7.02 -14.44
N TRP A 156 -2.97 8.16 -13.75
CA TRP A 156 -2.05 8.35 -12.64
C TRP A 156 -2.70 9.03 -11.42
N LEU A 157 -4.04 9.02 -11.33
CA LEU A 157 -4.79 9.52 -10.17
C LEU A 157 -4.35 8.89 -8.83
N SER A 158 -3.87 7.64 -8.85
CA SER A 158 -3.34 6.99 -7.65
C SER A 158 -2.12 7.73 -7.09
N ALA A 159 -1.25 8.28 -7.94
CA ALA A 159 -0.09 9.06 -7.50
C ALA A 159 -0.52 10.38 -6.84
N GLU A 160 -1.56 11.04 -7.37
CA GLU A 160 -2.14 12.24 -6.73
C GLU A 160 -2.72 11.94 -5.34
N TYR A 161 -3.43 10.82 -5.21
CA TYR A 161 -3.97 10.38 -3.93
C TYR A 161 -2.85 10.08 -2.90
N VAL A 162 -1.81 9.36 -3.32
CA VAL A 162 -0.64 9.07 -2.49
C VAL A 162 0.03 10.37 -2.05
N ARG A 163 0.28 11.29 -2.98
CA ARG A 163 0.85 12.61 -2.70
C ARG A 163 0.02 13.38 -1.68
N ALA A 164 -1.29 13.46 -1.88
CA ALA A 164 -2.19 14.18 -0.97
C ALA A 164 -2.16 13.59 0.45
N THR A 165 -2.11 12.26 0.56
CA THR A 165 -2.02 11.56 1.85
C THR A 165 -0.68 11.82 2.55
N MET A 166 0.43 11.75 1.81
CA MET A 166 1.77 12.03 2.33
C MET A 166 1.91 13.48 2.81
N LEU A 167 1.36 14.45 2.06
CA LEU A 167 1.34 15.85 2.47
C LEU A 167 0.64 16.05 3.82
N ALA A 168 -0.51 15.40 4.01
CA ALA A 168 -1.24 15.47 5.27
C ALA A 168 -0.44 14.86 6.43
N GLU A 169 0.21 13.72 6.22
CA GLU A 169 1.05 13.08 7.24
C GLU A 169 2.29 13.93 7.58
N VAL A 170 2.98 14.48 6.58
CA VAL A 170 4.15 15.36 6.77
C VAL A 170 3.77 16.60 7.57
N ALA A 171 2.68 17.27 7.19
CA ALA A 171 2.20 18.46 7.89
C ALA A 171 1.84 18.14 9.35
N TRP A 172 1.18 17.01 9.60
CA TRP A 172 0.84 16.57 10.94
C TRP A 172 2.08 16.25 11.79
N LEU A 173 3.06 15.55 11.21
CA LEU A 173 4.33 15.23 11.87
C LEU A 173 5.12 16.48 12.25
N GLN A 174 5.20 17.47 11.35
CA GLN A 174 5.86 18.74 11.63
C GLN A 174 5.18 19.49 12.79
N ASN A 175 3.85 19.50 12.82
CA ASN A 175 3.11 20.15 13.89
C ASN A 175 3.35 19.48 15.25
N ILE A 176 3.17 18.15 15.32
CA ILE A 176 3.28 17.43 16.60
C ILE A 176 4.70 17.45 17.15
N LEU A 177 5.72 17.32 16.29
CA LEU A 177 7.12 17.47 16.70
C LEU A 177 7.36 18.85 17.29
N GLY A 178 6.91 19.90 16.61
CA GLY A 178 7.05 21.27 17.10
C GLY A 178 6.36 21.51 18.44
N GLU A 179 5.17 20.96 18.65
CA GLU A 179 4.45 21.06 19.94
C GLU A 179 5.22 20.38 21.08
N ILE A 180 5.76 19.17 20.85
CA ILE A 180 6.55 18.43 21.86
C ILE A 180 7.88 19.12 22.13
N GLU A 181 8.54 19.67 21.11
CA GLU A 181 9.82 20.39 21.22
C GLU A 181 9.68 21.68 22.03
N ARG A 182 8.63 22.48 21.76
CA ARG A 182 8.34 23.72 22.49
C ARG A 182 7.76 23.47 23.88
N GLY A 183 7.22 22.28 24.13
CA GLY A 183 6.55 21.93 25.38
C GLY A 183 5.09 22.36 25.44
N ASP A 184 4.50 22.79 24.31
CA ASP A 184 3.06 23.05 24.16
C ASP A 184 2.26 21.76 24.37
N LEU A 185 2.86 20.62 24.03
CA LEU A 185 2.41 19.29 24.38
C LEU A 185 3.38 18.67 25.40
N PRO A 186 3.07 18.72 26.70
CA PRO A 186 3.88 18.08 27.72
C PRO A 186 3.98 16.58 27.49
N TRP A 187 5.20 16.04 27.58
CA TRP A 187 5.46 14.61 27.36
C TRP A 187 6.12 14.00 28.58
N GLU A 188 5.30 13.53 29.51
CA GLU A 188 5.73 12.78 30.69
C GLU A 188 5.68 11.29 30.34
N SER A 189 6.80 10.57 30.45
CA SER A 189 6.80 9.12 30.21
C SER A 189 5.96 8.43 31.29
N ALA A 190 5.09 7.51 30.88
CA ALA A 190 4.17 6.82 31.79
C ALA A 190 4.85 5.82 32.76
N ALA A 191 6.15 5.95 33.01
CA ALA A 191 6.87 5.02 33.87
C ALA A 191 6.27 4.95 35.30
N LEU A 192 5.60 5.98 35.83
CA LEU A 192 4.97 5.92 37.15
C LEU A 192 3.81 6.92 37.32
N GLN A 193 2.60 6.57 36.88
CA GLN A 193 1.38 7.03 37.56
C GLN A 193 0.40 5.85 37.71
N HIS A 194 0.76 4.89 38.57
CA HIS A 194 -0.27 4.07 39.20
C HIS A 194 -1.04 4.97 40.17
N PRO A 195 -2.35 5.22 39.97
CA PRO A 195 -3.14 5.77 41.06
C PRO A 195 -3.17 4.70 42.15
N GLN A 196 -2.49 4.95 43.28
CA GLN A 196 -2.74 4.19 44.49
C GLN A 196 -4.24 4.29 44.76
N ARG A 197 -4.97 3.19 44.55
CA ARG A 197 -6.31 3.05 45.10
C ARG A 197 -6.17 3.21 46.59
N SER A 198 -6.56 4.37 47.11
CA SER A 198 -6.71 4.60 48.54
C SER A 198 -7.74 3.59 49.05
N THR A 199 -7.27 2.51 49.68
CA THR A 199 -8.06 1.75 50.65
C THR A 199 -8.34 2.69 51.81
N LYS A 200 -9.44 3.43 51.73
CA LYS A 200 -10.13 3.89 52.93
C LYS A 200 -10.83 2.65 53.51
N ASP A 201 -10.11 1.92 54.34
CA ASP A 201 -10.76 1.06 55.32
C ASP A 201 -11.30 1.93 56.45
N ASN A 202 -12.53 1.63 56.81
CA ASN A 202 -13.28 2.16 57.93
C ASN A 202 -12.54 1.92 59.25
N GLU A 203 -12.44 2.96 60.08
CA GLU A 203 -12.64 2.86 61.53
C GLU A 203 -13.67 3.92 61.94
#